data_AF-A0A371K6B7-F1
#
_entry.id   AF-A0A371K6B7-F1
#
_cell.length_a   1.000
_cell.length_b   1.000
_cell.length_c   1.000
_cell.angle_alpha   90.00
_cell.angle_beta   90.00
_cell.angle_gamma   90.00
#
_symmetry.space_group_name_H-M   'P 1'
#
loop_
_entity.id
_entity.type
_entity.pdbx_description
1 polymer ?
#
loop_
_entity_poly.entity_id
_entity_poly.type
_entity_poly.pdbx_seq_one_letter_code
_entity_poly.pdbx_strand_id
1 'polypeptide(L)'
;MSRTRKVYASCAAAAAGLAAAALLIGTAWASGPRTEAVKGKQTPAERHTYYTGGVHNDKGCVPASRCTYPRKAGEPTDPLYPKWWVSSWTMYRVFKDYEQYPPPYASPPTGLTPDDYQVSYGATYYDSTYVPADKDGEGAMMEFYDKQCLPIFPMANNFTCAFVSLGNKAYFLRYADRPPGTPQCCKFSPKNHPPRRDFIEHLPYDAQRSTHLGGSIQAYAREVGPQKILFGYAFWRDPTSDRPMDANAEPYRHPQSFYFSGSPTDPPNAPIVSQNYSNFRDERPDPAATWDQVAQMCPVEPEWCCLFEGDCPDQDAKQK
;
A
#
# COMPACT_ATOMS: atom_id res chain seq x y z
N MET A 1 -60.27 -39.32 -2.37
CA MET A 1 -60.26 -38.07 -3.16
C MET A 1 -58.80 -37.79 -3.54
N SER A 2 -58.25 -38.34 -4.64
CA SER A 2 -58.32 -37.85 -6.03
C SER A 2 -58.13 -36.32 -6.09
N ARG A 3 -57.06 -35.74 -6.66
CA ARG A 3 -56.53 -36.00 -8.01
C ARG A 3 -55.01 -35.79 -8.14
N THR A 4 -54.43 -36.79 -8.79
CA THR A 4 -53.29 -36.82 -9.71
C THR A 4 -53.19 -35.63 -10.68
N ARG A 5 -51.94 -35.23 -11.00
CA ARG A 5 -51.43 -35.12 -12.39
C ARG A 5 -49.94 -35.49 -12.45
N LYS A 6 -49.67 -36.66 -13.05
CA LYS A 6 -48.42 -37.01 -13.74
C LYS A 6 -48.46 -36.43 -15.16
N VAL A 7 -47.31 -36.35 -15.82
CA VAL A 7 -46.99 -36.97 -17.14
C VAL A 7 -45.73 -36.27 -17.71
N TYR A 8 -44.55 -36.91 -17.61
CA TYR A 8 -43.79 -37.69 -18.63
C TYR A 8 -42.80 -36.80 -19.42
N ALA A 9 -41.48 -37.01 -19.30
CA ALA A 9 -40.62 -37.98 -20.04
C ALA A 9 -40.25 -37.44 -21.44
N SER A 10 -39.09 -37.69 -22.06
CA SER A 10 -38.07 -38.73 -21.90
C SER A 10 -36.83 -38.39 -22.74
N CYS A 11 -35.66 -38.88 -22.30
CA CYS A 11 -34.59 -39.60 -23.02
C CYS A 11 -34.17 -39.31 -24.49
N ALA A 12 -32.85 -39.17 -24.70
CA ALA A 12 -31.96 -39.92 -25.62
C ALA A 12 -30.56 -39.22 -25.61
N ALA A 13 -29.42 -39.77 -25.21
CA ALA A 13 -28.67 -41.01 -25.50
C ALA A 13 -27.90 -41.04 -26.84
N ALA A 14 -26.58 -41.33 -26.71
CA ALA A 14 -25.61 -41.87 -27.68
C ALA A 14 -25.09 -40.92 -28.79
N ALA A 15 -23.90 -41.05 -29.40
CA ALA A 15 -22.60 -41.70 -29.16
C ALA A 15 -21.77 -41.51 -30.46
N ALA A 16 -20.44 -41.63 -30.39
CA ALA A 16 -19.47 -41.76 -31.51
C ALA A 16 -19.32 -40.51 -32.43
N GLY A 17 -18.15 -40.02 -32.80
CA GLY A 17 -16.84 -40.63 -33.00
C GLY A 17 -16.43 -40.34 -34.45
N LEU A 18 -15.30 -39.65 -34.67
CA LEU A 18 -14.55 -39.68 -35.94
C LEU A 18 -13.22 -38.94 -35.79
N ALA A 19 -12.14 -39.69 -35.97
CA ALA A 19 -10.79 -39.22 -36.23
C ALA A 19 -10.49 -39.40 -37.73
N ALA A 20 -9.89 -38.39 -38.36
CA ALA A 20 -9.04 -38.46 -39.57
C ALA A 20 -8.32 -37.10 -39.68
N ALA A 21 -7.02 -36.99 -39.41
CA ALA A 21 -5.87 -37.35 -40.25
C ALA A 21 -5.59 -36.35 -41.41
N ALA A 22 -4.50 -35.60 -41.19
CA ALA A 22 -3.50 -35.09 -42.14
C ALA A 22 -3.83 -33.92 -43.11
N LEU A 23 -3.08 -32.82 -42.97
CA LEU A 23 -2.17 -32.36 -44.04
C LEU A 23 -1.06 -31.45 -43.50
N LEU A 24 0.17 -31.84 -43.81
CA LEU A 24 1.43 -31.12 -43.60
C LEU A 24 1.55 -29.97 -44.61
N ILE A 25 1.89 -28.76 -44.16
CA ILE A 25 2.70 -27.82 -44.94
C ILE A 25 3.71 -27.18 -43.99
N GLY A 26 4.98 -27.48 -44.23
CA GLY A 26 6.09 -26.92 -43.47
C GLY A 26 6.28 -25.44 -43.75
N THR A 27 6.69 -24.72 -42.70
CA THR A 27 7.62 -23.60 -42.86
C THR A 27 8.72 -23.80 -41.83
N ALA A 28 9.92 -24.01 -42.36
CA ALA A 28 11.15 -23.98 -41.60
C ALA A 28 11.32 -22.57 -41.03
N TRP A 29 11.24 -22.43 -39.72
CA TRP A 29 11.81 -21.28 -39.02
C TRP A 29 12.95 -21.81 -38.17
N ALA A 30 14.15 -21.37 -38.55
CA ALA A 30 15.40 -21.67 -37.92
C ALA A 30 15.27 -21.57 -36.40
N SER A 31 15.52 -22.68 -35.71
CA SER A 31 15.84 -22.71 -34.28
C SER A 31 17.25 -22.15 -34.14
N GLY A 32 17.40 -20.85 -34.33
CA GLY A 32 18.54 -20.14 -33.79
C GLY A 32 18.53 -20.35 -32.27
N PRO A 33 19.69 -20.52 -31.62
CA PRO A 33 19.73 -20.51 -30.17
C PRO A 33 19.07 -19.21 -29.73
N ARG A 34 17.96 -19.31 -29.01
CA ARG A 34 17.47 -18.19 -28.21
C ARG A 34 18.61 -17.91 -27.24
N THR A 35 19.40 -16.89 -27.55
CA THR A 35 20.12 -16.13 -26.54
C THR A 35 19.04 -15.68 -25.57
N GLU A 36 18.83 -16.45 -24.50
CA GLU A 36 18.33 -15.87 -23.27
C GLU A 36 19.27 -14.70 -23.02
N ALA A 37 18.76 -13.49 -23.26
CA ALA A 37 19.45 -12.30 -22.84
C ALA A 37 19.70 -12.52 -21.36
N VAL A 38 20.97 -12.73 -21.00
CA VAL A 38 21.41 -12.76 -19.61
C VAL A 38 20.88 -11.47 -19.02
N LYS A 39 19.78 -11.55 -18.26
CA LYS A 39 19.32 -10.43 -17.46
C LYS A 39 20.52 -10.07 -16.59
N GLY A 40 21.19 -8.98 -16.92
CA GLY A 40 22.29 -8.47 -16.12
C GLY A 40 21.82 -8.39 -14.67
N LYS A 41 22.70 -8.73 -13.72
CA LYS A 41 22.39 -8.59 -12.30
C LYS A 41 21.88 -7.17 -12.06
N GLN A 42 20.65 -7.04 -11.57
CA GLN A 42 20.07 -5.74 -11.26
C GLN A 42 20.96 -5.01 -10.26
N THR A 43 21.16 -3.71 -10.44
CA THR A 43 21.85 -2.86 -9.47
C THR A 43 21.04 -2.78 -8.16
N PRO A 44 21.67 -2.49 -7.00
CA PRO A 44 20.93 -2.30 -5.75
C PRO A 44 19.80 -1.27 -5.86
N ALA A 45 20.04 -0.14 -6.56
CA ALA A 45 19.04 0.90 -6.78
C ALA A 45 17.79 0.39 -7.55
N GLU A 46 17.98 -0.49 -8.54
CA GLU A 46 16.88 -1.07 -9.31
C GLU A 46 16.05 -2.08 -8.49
N ARG A 47 16.71 -2.83 -7.59
CA ARG A 47 16.04 -3.77 -6.67
C ARG A 47 15.23 -3.03 -5.61
N HIS A 48 15.76 -1.92 -5.11
CA HIS A 48 15.12 -1.05 -4.11
C HIS A 48 14.18 0.01 -4.72
N THR A 49 13.66 -0.22 -5.92
CA THR A 49 12.57 0.59 -6.49
C THR A 49 11.35 -0.30 -6.60
N TYR A 50 10.34 -0.09 -5.76
CA TYR A 50 9.16 -0.95 -5.70
C TYR A 50 8.02 -0.39 -6.55
N TYR A 51 7.15 -1.25 -7.08
CA TYR A 51 5.93 -0.80 -7.75
C TYR A 51 4.97 -0.21 -6.72
N THR A 52 4.58 1.04 -6.92
CA THR A 52 3.67 1.77 -6.01
C THR A 52 2.42 2.25 -6.75
N GLY A 53 2.32 1.89 -8.04
CA GLY A 53 1.26 2.27 -8.96
C GLY A 53 0.92 3.76 -8.91
N GLY A 54 1.93 4.63 -8.98
CA GLY A 54 1.81 6.07 -9.10
C GLY A 54 1.95 6.84 -7.78
N VAL A 55 1.60 6.22 -6.64
CA VAL A 55 1.49 6.96 -5.37
C VAL A 55 2.83 7.50 -4.87
N HIS A 56 3.90 6.71 -5.01
CA HIS A 56 5.23 7.04 -4.48
C HIS A 56 6.33 7.06 -5.54
N ASN A 57 6.06 6.56 -6.75
CA ASN A 57 6.92 6.62 -7.93
C ASN A 57 6.17 6.17 -9.19
N ASP A 58 6.83 6.38 -10.33
CA ASP A 58 6.31 6.03 -11.66
C ASP A 58 6.70 4.62 -12.14
N LYS A 59 7.26 3.75 -11.27
CA LYS A 59 7.66 2.40 -11.70
C LYS A 59 6.41 1.67 -12.20
N GLY A 60 6.43 1.24 -13.46
CA GLY A 60 5.30 0.56 -14.11
C GLY A 60 4.20 1.49 -14.65
N CYS A 61 4.32 2.80 -14.46
CA CYS A 61 3.31 3.80 -14.83
C CYS A 61 3.63 4.53 -16.14
N VAL A 62 4.22 3.84 -17.12
CA VAL A 62 4.55 4.42 -18.44
C VAL A 62 3.74 3.72 -19.54
N PRO A 63 2.84 4.44 -20.25
CA PRO A 63 2.45 5.84 -20.05
C PRO A 63 1.68 6.05 -18.73
N ALA A 64 1.61 7.31 -18.26
CA ALA A 64 0.98 7.68 -16.98
C ALA A 64 -0.44 7.11 -16.79
N SER A 65 -1.19 6.99 -17.88
CA SER A 65 -2.53 6.40 -17.90
C SER A 65 -2.61 4.94 -17.41
N ARG A 66 -1.48 4.24 -17.24
CA ARG A 66 -1.45 2.91 -16.61
C ARG A 66 -1.71 2.93 -15.11
N CYS A 67 -1.50 4.08 -14.47
CA CYS A 67 -1.63 4.24 -13.02
C CYS A 67 -2.58 5.37 -12.63
N THR A 68 -3.33 5.96 -13.58
CA THR A 68 -4.38 6.93 -13.26
C THR A 68 -5.75 6.31 -13.52
N TYR A 69 -6.72 6.66 -12.68
CA TYR A 69 -8.08 6.12 -12.72
C TYR A 69 -9.07 7.29 -12.89
N PRO A 70 -9.38 7.67 -14.14
CA PRO A 70 -10.36 8.72 -14.42
C PRO A 70 -11.71 8.42 -13.75
N ARG A 71 -12.29 9.42 -13.09
CA ARG A 71 -13.59 9.30 -12.44
C ARG A 71 -14.71 9.14 -13.45
N LYS A 72 -15.61 8.19 -13.21
CA LYS A 72 -16.82 8.00 -14.00
C LYS A 72 -17.88 9.03 -13.62
N ALA A 73 -18.87 9.21 -14.50
CA ALA A 73 -20.02 10.04 -14.18
C ALA A 73 -20.72 9.53 -12.90
N GLY A 74 -20.92 10.43 -11.94
CA GLY A 74 -21.53 10.13 -10.64
C GLY A 74 -20.56 9.65 -9.55
N GLU A 75 -19.29 9.38 -9.89
CA GLU A 75 -18.25 9.12 -8.87
C GLU A 75 -17.80 10.43 -8.21
N PRO A 76 -17.40 10.39 -6.92
CA PRO A 76 -16.89 11.57 -6.23
C PRO A 76 -15.56 12.05 -6.82
N THR A 77 -15.26 13.33 -6.63
CA THR A 77 -13.98 13.92 -7.04
C THR A 77 -12.83 13.42 -6.17
N ASP A 78 -11.60 13.59 -6.64
CA ASP A 78 -10.40 13.25 -5.87
C ASP A 78 -10.21 14.21 -4.69
N PRO A 79 -10.19 13.71 -3.43
CA PRO A 79 -9.73 14.49 -2.30
C PRO A 79 -8.28 14.88 -2.50
N LEU A 80 -7.92 16.10 -2.08
CA LEU A 80 -6.54 16.55 -2.04
C LEU A 80 -6.03 16.52 -0.60
N TYR A 81 -4.78 16.08 -0.41
CA TYR A 81 -4.10 16.37 0.84
C TYR A 81 -3.88 17.88 1.00
N PRO A 82 -3.95 18.40 2.25
CA PRO A 82 -3.42 19.71 2.58
C PRO A 82 -1.94 19.84 2.19
N LYS A 83 -1.45 21.08 2.09
CA LYS A 83 -0.02 21.33 1.81
C LYS A 83 0.88 20.72 2.89
N TRP A 84 0.43 20.77 4.13
CA TRP A 84 1.10 20.23 5.29
C TRP A 84 0.04 19.72 6.24
N TRP A 85 0.34 18.63 6.93
CA TRP A 85 -0.54 18.09 7.94
C TRP A 85 0.21 17.14 8.86
N VAL A 86 -0.41 16.90 10.00
CA VAL A 86 0.03 15.93 11.00
C VAL A 86 -1.18 15.19 11.54
N SER A 87 -1.00 13.94 11.92
CA SER A 87 -2.06 13.15 12.52
C SER A 87 -1.46 12.05 13.38
N SER A 88 -2.08 11.78 14.53
CA SER A 88 -1.87 10.52 15.24
C SER A 88 -2.77 9.46 14.64
N TRP A 89 -2.42 8.19 14.73
CA TRP A 89 -3.29 7.13 14.24
C TRP A 89 -3.31 5.93 15.18
N THR A 90 -4.42 5.19 15.11
CA THR A 90 -4.55 3.86 15.68
C THR A 90 -4.57 2.86 14.53
N MET A 91 -3.68 1.88 14.58
CA MET A 91 -3.60 0.82 13.58
C MET A 91 -4.20 -0.47 14.13
N TYR A 92 -5.04 -1.09 13.32
CA TYR A 92 -5.61 -2.40 13.59
C TYR A 92 -5.10 -3.39 12.54
N ARG A 93 -4.37 -4.41 12.98
CA ARG A 93 -3.98 -5.56 12.15
C ARG A 93 -4.94 -6.70 12.45
N VAL A 94 -5.86 -6.98 11.52
CA VAL A 94 -6.83 -8.09 11.65
C VAL A 94 -6.26 -9.29 10.89
N PHE A 95 -6.13 -10.43 11.58
CA PHE A 95 -5.45 -11.60 11.04
C PHE A 95 -6.30 -12.88 11.08
N LYS A 96 -7.49 -12.83 11.68
CA LYS A 96 -8.45 -13.93 11.69
C LYS A 96 -9.80 -13.46 11.16
N ASP A 97 -10.43 -14.31 10.35
CA ASP A 97 -11.73 -14.05 9.68
C ASP A 97 -11.76 -12.71 8.91
N TYR A 98 -10.60 -12.23 8.47
CA TYR A 98 -10.41 -10.88 7.95
C TYR A 98 -11.25 -10.61 6.69
N GLU A 99 -11.55 -11.65 5.92
CA GLU A 99 -12.42 -11.56 4.73
C GLU A 99 -13.85 -11.14 5.07
N GLN A 100 -14.31 -11.45 6.29
CA GLN A 100 -15.63 -11.06 6.78
C GLN A 100 -15.65 -9.65 7.36
N TYR A 101 -14.47 -9.09 7.65
CA TYR A 101 -14.30 -7.79 8.29
C TYR A 101 -13.40 -6.86 7.46
N PRO A 102 -13.78 -6.54 6.20
CA PRO A 102 -12.96 -5.69 5.34
C PRO A 102 -12.83 -4.26 5.90
N PRO A 103 -11.68 -3.59 5.72
CA PRO A 103 -11.51 -2.18 6.05
C PRO A 103 -12.21 -1.30 5.00
N PRO A 104 -12.43 -0.01 5.28
CA PRO A 104 -12.08 0.68 6.52
C PRO A 104 -13.14 0.47 7.62
N TYR A 105 -12.73 0.63 8.87
CA TYR A 105 -13.58 0.63 10.06
C TYR A 105 -13.08 1.72 11.02
N ALA A 106 -13.88 2.14 12.00
CA ALA A 106 -13.50 3.21 12.95
C ALA A 106 -12.83 2.67 14.22
N SER A 107 -13.27 1.50 14.65
CA SER A 107 -12.81 0.73 15.80
C SER A 107 -12.65 -0.73 15.36
N PRO A 108 -12.14 -1.64 16.21
CA PRO A 108 -12.15 -3.06 15.87
C PRO A 108 -13.55 -3.49 15.40
N PRO A 109 -13.66 -4.20 14.27
CA PRO A 109 -14.93 -4.68 13.74
C PRO A 109 -15.75 -5.45 14.77
N THR A 110 -17.05 -5.14 14.86
CA THR A 110 -17.98 -5.85 15.74
C THR A 110 -18.00 -7.34 15.41
N GLY A 111 -17.68 -8.19 16.38
CA GLY A 111 -17.61 -9.65 16.21
C GLY A 111 -16.19 -10.20 16.36
N LEU A 112 -15.17 -9.35 16.27
CA LEU A 112 -13.80 -9.73 16.61
C LEU A 112 -13.55 -9.64 18.12
N THR A 113 -12.68 -10.52 18.60
CA THR A 113 -12.12 -10.55 19.95
C THR A 113 -10.65 -10.08 19.92
N PRO A 114 -10.05 -9.69 21.06
CA PRO A 114 -8.64 -9.27 21.10
C PRO A 114 -7.63 -10.32 20.60
N ASP A 115 -8.02 -11.58 20.50
CA ASP A 115 -7.16 -12.65 19.94
C ASP A 115 -7.19 -12.66 18.40
N ASP A 116 -8.08 -11.91 17.76
CA ASP A 116 -8.30 -11.91 16.31
C ASP A 116 -7.61 -10.71 15.60
N TYR A 117 -7.14 -9.73 16.39
CA TYR A 117 -6.48 -8.53 15.90
C TYR A 117 -5.41 -7.99 16.86
N GLN A 118 -4.51 -7.16 16.33
CA GLN A 118 -3.54 -6.39 17.10
C GLN A 118 -3.82 -4.90 16.96
N VAL A 119 -3.68 -4.15 18.06
CA VAL A 119 -3.72 -2.68 18.06
C VAL A 119 -2.31 -2.13 18.19
N SER A 120 -2.01 -1.08 17.43
CA SER A 120 -0.81 -0.27 17.63
C SER A 120 -1.07 1.20 17.30
N TYR A 121 -0.05 2.03 17.54
CA TYR A 121 -0.16 3.48 17.50
C TYR A 121 1.02 4.11 16.77
N GLY A 122 0.81 5.34 16.34
CA GLY A 122 1.87 6.14 15.76
C GLY A 122 1.37 7.48 15.29
N ALA A 123 2.17 8.11 14.44
CA ALA A 123 1.87 9.40 13.87
C ALA A 123 2.40 9.52 12.44
N THR A 124 1.77 10.37 11.66
CA THR A 124 2.21 10.75 10.33
C THR A 124 2.38 12.26 10.26
N TYR A 125 3.44 12.66 9.58
CA TYR A 125 3.84 14.05 9.37
C TYR A 125 4.09 14.26 7.89
N TYR A 126 3.56 15.33 7.32
CA TYR A 126 3.62 15.58 5.88
C TYR A 126 3.86 17.07 5.58
N ASP A 127 4.77 17.34 4.66
CA ASP A 127 4.99 18.66 4.08
C ASP A 127 5.25 18.51 2.57
N SER A 128 4.28 18.87 1.73
CA SER A 128 4.41 18.80 0.26
C SER A 128 5.35 19.87 -0.30
N THR A 129 5.76 20.84 0.51
CA THR A 129 6.55 22.02 0.10
C THR A 129 8.02 21.92 0.49
N TYR A 130 8.39 20.88 1.22
CA TYR A 130 9.77 20.59 1.57
C TYR A 130 10.63 20.41 0.31
N VAL A 131 11.82 21.00 0.30
CA VAL A 131 12.82 20.81 -0.75
C VAL A 131 14.11 20.28 -0.09
N PRO A 132 14.58 19.07 -0.43
CA PRO A 132 15.81 18.55 0.14
C PRO A 132 17.02 19.38 -0.28
N ALA A 133 18.09 19.35 0.51
CA ALA A 133 19.30 20.14 0.27
C ALA A 133 19.96 19.85 -1.09
N ASP A 134 19.87 18.61 -1.57
CA ASP A 134 20.39 18.19 -2.88
C ASP A 134 19.41 18.43 -4.03
N LYS A 135 18.22 18.99 -3.75
CA LYS A 135 17.17 19.34 -4.71
C LYS A 135 16.63 18.14 -5.51
N ASP A 136 16.84 16.92 -5.03
CA ASP A 136 16.32 15.71 -5.64
C ASP A 136 14.85 15.49 -5.25
N GLY A 137 13.95 16.07 -6.04
CA GLY A 137 12.51 16.02 -5.83
C GLY A 137 12.02 17.04 -4.80
N GLU A 138 10.79 16.85 -4.35
CA GLU A 138 10.11 17.71 -3.37
C GLU A 138 9.16 16.88 -2.51
N GLY A 139 8.81 17.44 -1.36
CA GLY A 139 7.97 16.86 -0.33
C GLY A 139 8.76 16.09 0.73
N ALA A 140 8.21 16.04 1.93
CA ALA A 140 8.65 15.17 3.01
C ALA A 140 7.46 14.46 3.65
N MET A 141 7.65 13.21 4.06
CA MET A 141 6.71 12.48 4.88
C MET A 141 7.46 11.59 5.86
N MET A 142 7.00 11.56 7.11
CA MET A 142 7.42 10.59 8.10
C MET A 142 6.19 9.84 8.62
N GLU A 143 6.24 8.52 8.55
CA GLU A 143 5.33 7.64 9.30
C GLU A 143 6.11 7.02 10.46
N PHE A 144 5.76 7.40 11.68
CA PHE A 144 6.37 6.90 12.91
C PHE A 144 5.46 5.86 13.57
N TYR A 145 6.01 4.69 13.85
CA TYR A 145 5.32 3.54 14.41
C TYR A 145 5.88 3.24 15.80
N ASP A 146 5.04 3.34 16.84
CA ASP A 146 5.48 3.12 18.22
C ASP A 146 5.32 1.65 18.63
N LYS A 147 6.43 1.02 19.02
CA LYS A 147 6.56 -0.38 19.48
C LYS A 147 6.11 -1.49 18.53
N GLN A 148 5.39 -1.15 17.47
CA GLN A 148 4.92 -2.08 16.45
C GLN A 148 5.12 -1.46 15.07
N CYS A 149 6.26 -1.76 14.47
CA CYS A 149 6.65 -1.28 13.16
C CYS A 149 5.69 -1.72 12.04
N LEU A 150 5.75 -1.00 10.92
CA LEU A 150 4.96 -1.23 9.72
C LEU A 150 4.98 -2.71 9.30
N PRO A 151 3.82 -3.41 9.27
CA PRO A 151 3.76 -4.86 9.06
C PRO A 151 3.76 -5.26 7.58
N ILE A 152 4.40 -4.49 6.69
CA ILE A 152 4.56 -4.86 5.27
C ILE A 152 5.78 -5.74 5.03
N PHE A 153 6.76 -5.69 5.94
CA PHE A 153 8.01 -6.43 5.80
C PHE A 153 7.84 -7.86 6.33
N PRO A 154 8.37 -8.90 5.67
CA PRO A 154 8.35 -10.29 6.12
C PRO A 154 9.32 -10.55 7.29
N MET A 155 9.14 -9.82 8.39
CA MET A 155 9.94 -9.95 9.61
C MET A 155 9.13 -9.59 10.86
N ALA A 156 9.58 -10.05 12.04
CA ALA A 156 9.01 -9.63 13.31
C ALA A 156 9.02 -8.10 13.41
N ASN A 157 7.87 -7.51 13.78
CA ASN A 157 7.65 -6.06 13.73
C ASN A 157 7.50 -5.42 15.13
N ASN A 158 7.82 -6.13 16.20
CA ASN A 158 7.69 -5.69 17.59
C ASN A 158 8.82 -4.75 18.04
N PHE A 159 9.01 -3.63 17.34
CA PHE A 159 9.97 -2.57 17.65
C PHE A 159 9.48 -1.22 17.12
N THR A 160 10.00 -0.11 17.64
CA THR A 160 9.70 1.24 17.15
C THR A 160 10.49 1.53 15.87
N CYS A 161 9.82 2.09 14.86
CA CYS A 161 10.45 2.45 13.58
C CYS A 161 9.83 3.70 12.95
N ALA A 162 10.52 4.29 11.98
CA ALA A 162 9.96 5.32 11.13
C ALA A 162 10.30 5.07 9.66
N PHE A 163 9.34 5.34 8.79
CA PHE A 163 9.53 5.37 7.35
C PHE A 163 9.52 6.82 6.89
N VAL A 164 10.61 7.28 6.28
CA VAL A 164 10.82 8.70 5.97
C VAL A 164 11.12 8.89 4.50
N SER A 165 10.26 9.59 3.78
CA SER A 165 10.51 10.06 2.42
C SER A 165 10.97 11.52 2.44
N LEU A 166 12.06 11.81 1.74
CA LEU A 166 12.67 13.15 1.57
C LEU A 166 12.97 13.39 0.09
N GLY A 167 12.15 14.23 -0.55
CA GLY A 167 12.19 14.38 -2.01
C GLY A 167 11.90 13.05 -2.69
N ASN A 168 12.79 12.55 -3.53
CA ASN A 168 12.65 11.24 -4.19
C ASN A 168 13.20 10.05 -3.37
N LYS A 169 13.85 10.28 -2.22
CA LYS A 169 14.53 9.22 -1.47
C LYS A 169 13.71 8.79 -0.27
N ALA A 170 13.74 7.51 0.06
CA ALA A 170 13.16 6.98 1.29
C ALA A 170 14.19 6.26 2.16
N TYR A 171 14.02 6.41 3.47
CA TYR A 171 14.86 5.86 4.52
C TYR A 171 13.99 5.11 5.52
N PHE A 172 14.58 4.09 6.13
CA PHE A 172 13.94 3.34 7.19
C PHE A 172 14.78 3.46 8.46
N LEU A 173 14.17 4.05 9.49
CA LEU A 173 14.78 4.31 10.78
C LEU A 173 14.28 3.28 11.79
N ARG A 174 15.18 2.73 12.60
CA ARG A 174 14.87 1.82 13.69
C ARG A 174 15.41 2.40 15.00
N TYR A 175 14.63 2.35 16.06
CA TYR A 175 14.99 3.00 17.33
C TYR A 175 15.74 2.03 18.26
N ALA A 176 15.80 2.37 19.56
CA ALA A 176 16.61 1.66 20.54
C ALA A 176 16.18 0.19 20.76
N ASP A 177 14.89 -0.12 20.55
CA ASP A 177 14.29 -1.45 20.71
C ASP A 177 14.31 -2.30 19.43
N ARG A 178 15.09 -1.91 18.43
CA ARG A 178 15.25 -2.66 17.17
C ARG A 178 15.83 -4.06 17.39
N PRO A 179 15.56 -5.01 16.46
CA PRO A 179 16.17 -6.33 16.53
C PRO A 179 17.72 -6.27 16.54
N PRO A 180 18.40 -7.10 17.34
CA PRO A 180 19.85 -7.14 17.38
C PRO A 180 20.47 -7.37 16.00
N GLY A 181 21.58 -6.68 15.72
CA GLY A 181 22.29 -6.80 14.44
C GLY A 181 21.66 -6.07 13.26
N THR A 182 20.54 -5.35 13.45
CA THR A 182 19.96 -4.49 12.41
C THR A 182 20.51 -3.07 12.47
N PRO A 183 20.70 -2.41 11.31
CA PRO A 183 21.16 -1.03 11.28
C PRO A 183 20.08 -0.09 11.84
N GLN A 184 20.54 0.96 12.52
CA GLN A 184 19.69 2.03 13.01
C GLN A 184 19.01 2.80 11.88
N CYS A 185 19.67 2.92 10.73
CA CYS A 185 19.11 3.49 9.52
C CYS A 185 19.63 2.76 8.28
N CYS A 186 18.76 2.58 7.29
CA CYS A 186 19.13 2.14 5.95
C CYS A 186 18.36 2.94 4.88
N LYS A 187 18.90 2.96 3.66
CA LYS A 187 18.25 3.54 2.48
C LYS A 187 17.24 2.55 1.93
N PHE A 188 15.96 2.91 2.00
CA PHE A 188 14.88 2.06 1.51
C PHE A 188 14.75 2.12 0.00
N SER A 189 14.80 3.32 -0.58
CA SER A 189 14.61 3.49 -2.02
C SER A 189 15.22 4.79 -2.52
N PRO A 190 15.80 4.81 -3.74
CA PRO A 190 16.21 6.05 -4.39
C PRO A 190 15.06 6.72 -5.14
N LYS A 191 13.87 6.09 -5.22
CA LYS A 191 12.71 6.55 -5.98
C LYS A 191 11.41 6.21 -5.23
N ASN A 192 11.23 6.85 -4.09
CA ASN A 192 10.04 6.75 -3.27
C ASN A 192 9.78 8.10 -2.60
N HIS A 193 9.05 8.96 -3.32
CA HIS A 193 8.63 10.26 -2.83
C HIS A 193 7.41 10.12 -1.91
N PRO A 194 7.14 11.09 -1.02
CA PRO A 194 5.87 11.12 -0.31
C PRO A 194 4.70 11.19 -1.31
N PRO A 195 3.49 10.71 -0.96
CA PRO A 195 2.33 10.85 -1.82
C PRO A 195 2.13 12.30 -2.23
N ARG A 196 1.94 12.53 -3.54
CA ARG A 196 1.57 13.85 -4.05
C ARG A 196 0.20 14.23 -3.51
N ARG A 197 -0.14 15.52 -3.50
CA ARG A 197 -1.39 15.97 -2.88
C ARG A 197 -2.64 15.41 -3.56
N ASP A 198 -2.52 15.07 -4.84
CA ASP A 198 -3.52 14.53 -5.75
C ASP A 198 -3.42 13.01 -5.93
N PHE A 199 -2.60 12.30 -5.15
CA PHE A 199 -2.32 10.86 -5.35
C PHE A 199 -3.54 9.94 -5.41
N ILE A 200 -4.71 10.39 -4.95
CA ILE A 200 -5.98 9.64 -5.07
C ILE A 200 -6.38 9.39 -6.53
N GLU A 201 -5.90 10.20 -7.48
CA GLU A 201 -6.06 9.92 -8.91
C GLU A 201 -5.49 8.54 -9.31
N HIS A 202 -4.56 8.00 -8.52
CA HIS A 202 -3.93 6.69 -8.73
C HIS A 202 -4.70 5.49 -8.16
N LEU A 203 -5.89 5.73 -7.60
CA LEU A 203 -6.74 4.70 -7.02
C LEU A 203 -8.14 4.77 -7.63
N PRO A 204 -8.76 3.63 -7.99
CA PRO A 204 -10.16 3.65 -8.40
C PRO A 204 -11.05 3.90 -7.17
N TYR A 205 -12.19 4.56 -7.41
CA TYR A 205 -13.23 4.71 -6.40
C TYR A 205 -13.84 3.33 -6.08
N ASP A 206 -14.00 3.03 -4.79
CA ASP A 206 -14.57 1.79 -4.28
C ASP A 206 -15.94 2.06 -3.67
N ALA A 207 -16.99 1.86 -4.48
CA ALA A 207 -18.37 2.10 -4.06
C ALA A 207 -18.81 1.18 -2.91
N GLN A 208 -18.31 -0.06 -2.86
CA GLN A 208 -18.67 -1.01 -1.82
C GLN A 208 -18.07 -0.58 -0.49
N ARG A 209 -16.76 -0.31 -0.43
CA ARG A 209 -16.11 0.15 0.81
C ARG A 209 -16.61 1.52 1.25
N SER A 210 -17.06 2.36 0.31
CA SER A 210 -17.69 3.64 0.64
C SER A 210 -19.02 3.50 1.38
N THR A 211 -19.64 2.32 1.41
CA THR A 211 -20.83 2.06 2.24
C THR A 211 -20.50 1.84 3.72
N HIS A 212 -19.22 1.60 4.06
CA HIS A 212 -18.81 1.41 5.44
C HIS A 212 -19.02 2.70 6.24
N LEU A 213 -19.06 2.56 7.57
CA LEU A 213 -19.30 3.68 8.48
C LEU A 213 -20.60 4.43 8.16
N GLY A 214 -21.65 3.70 7.75
CA GLY A 214 -22.95 4.28 7.41
C GLY A 214 -22.92 5.18 6.17
N GLY A 215 -21.95 5.00 5.26
CA GLY A 215 -21.81 5.81 4.05
C GLY A 215 -21.22 7.20 4.29
N SER A 216 -20.58 7.43 5.44
CA SER A 216 -19.98 8.72 5.81
C SER A 216 -18.61 8.97 5.16
N ILE A 217 -18.07 7.99 4.43
CA ILE A 217 -16.75 8.05 3.81
C ILE A 217 -16.80 7.87 2.29
N GLN A 218 -15.70 8.25 1.64
CA GLN A 218 -15.36 7.92 0.26
C GLN A 218 -14.09 7.09 0.28
N ALA A 219 -14.18 5.86 -0.22
CA ALA A 219 -13.07 4.91 -0.27
C ALA A 219 -12.50 4.80 -1.69
N TYR A 220 -11.18 4.72 -1.78
CA TYR A 220 -10.43 4.55 -3.02
C TYR A 220 -9.42 3.44 -2.80
N ALA A 221 -9.55 2.33 -3.54
CA ALA A 221 -8.79 1.12 -3.25
C ALA A 221 -8.54 0.28 -4.48
N ARG A 222 -7.45 -0.49 -4.46
CA ARG A 222 -7.20 -1.54 -5.44
C ARG A 222 -6.64 -2.78 -4.76
N GLU A 223 -6.82 -3.91 -5.42
CA GLU A 223 -6.15 -5.16 -5.10
C GLU A 223 -5.12 -5.47 -6.20
N VAL A 224 -3.91 -5.86 -5.82
CA VAL A 224 -2.81 -6.12 -6.75
C VAL A 224 -2.40 -7.58 -6.72
N GLY A 225 -2.24 -8.16 -7.91
CA GLY A 225 -1.72 -9.52 -8.10
C GLY A 225 -2.70 -10.62 -7.70
N PRO A 226 -2.31 -11.90 -7.89
CA PRO A 226 -3.15 -13.04 -7.58
C PRO A 226 -3.41 -13.20 -6.07
N GLN A 227 -2.55 -12.65 -5.22
CA GLN A 227 -2.71 -12.62 -3.76
C GLN A 227 -3.71 -11.55 -3.28
N LYS A 228 -4.25 -10.73 -4.19
CA LYS A 228 -5.18 -9.64 -3.87
C LYS A 228 -4.65 -8.69 -2.78
N ILE A 229 -3.40 -8.27 -2.93
CA ILE A 229 -2.77 -7.33 -1.98
C ILE A 229 -3.55 -6.01 -2.00
N LEU A 230 -4.20 -5.69 -0.89
CA LEU A 230 -5.02 -4.49 -0.74
C LEU A 230 -4.14 -3.26 -0.57
N PHE A 231 -4.54 -2.16 -1.20
CA PHE A 231 -3.99 -0.83 -0.95
C PHE A 231 -5.10 0.20 -1.19
N GLY A 232 -5.41 1.01 -0.18
CA GLY A 232 -6.46 2.00 -0.30
C GLY A 232 -6.48 3.04 0.81
N TYR A 233 -7.21 4.11 0.53
CA TYR A 233 -7.43 5.23 1.43
C TYR A 233 -8.92 5.50 1.54
N ALA A 234 -9.34 6.05 2.67
CA ALA A 234 -10.69 6.57 2.86
C ALA A 234 -10.63 7.98 3.42
N PHE A 235 -11.58 8.80 2.99
CA PHE A 235 -11.76 10.19 3.41
C PHE A 235 -13.18 10.38 3.90
N TRP A 236 -13.39 11.29 4.83
CA TRP A 236 -14.74 11.73 5.16
C TRP A 236 -15.39 12.36 3.93
N ARG A 237 -16.65 12.00 3.68
CA ARG A 237 -17.39 12.45 2.49
C ARG A 237 -17.61 13.96 2.49
N ASP A 238 -18.01 14.47 3.64
CA ASP A 238 -18.41 15.86 3.81
C ASP A 238 -17.17 16.67 4.24
N PRO A 239 -16.79 17.73 3.51
CA PRO A 239 -15.59 18.50 3.83
C PRO A 239 -15.82 19.33 5.10
N THR A 240 -14.78 19.43 5.93
CA THR A 240 -14.79 20.25 7.15
C THR A 240 -13.54 21.11 7.22
N SER A 241 -13.47 22.04 8.18
CA SER A 241 -12.31 22.90 8.41
C SER A 241 -11.70 22.60 9.77
N ASP A 242 -10.37 22.54 9.84
CA ASP A 242 -9.61 22.45 11.10
C ASP A 242 -9.70 23.74 11.93
N ARG A 243 -10.11 24.83 11.30
CA ARG A 243 -10.29 26.15 11.90
C ARG A 243 -11.73 26.61 11.69
N PRO A 244 -12.73 25.99 12.34
CA PRO A 244 -14.15 26.28 12.06
C PRO A 244 -14.59 27.70 12.41
N MET A 245 -13.80 28.43 13.21
CA MET A 245 -14.04 29.83 13.57
C MET A 245 -13.38 30.83 12.59
N ASP A 246 -12.52 30.37 11.69
CA ASP A 246 -11.88 31.18 10.65
C ASP A 246 -12.67 31.08 9.35
N ALA A 247 -13.41 32.13 9.00
CA ALA A 247 -14.23 32.16 7.79
C ALA A 247 -13.42 32.05 6.49
N ASN A 248 -12.09 32.23 6.55
CA ASN A 248 -11.20 32.09 5.39
C ASN A 248 -10.52 30.71 5.33
N ALA A 249 -10.78 29.82 6.30
CA ALA A 249 -10.23 28.48 6.30
C ALA A 249 -11.01 27.58 5.33
N GLU A 250 -10.40 27.29 4.18
CA GLU A 250 -10.97 26.42 3.15
C GLU A 250 -11.24 25.01 3.71
N PRO A 251 -12.49 24.53 3.64
CA PRO A 251 -12.81 23.17 4.08
C PRO A 251 -12.26 22.14 3.08
N TYR A 252 -11.89 20.97 3.59
CA TYR A 252 -11.41 19.86 2.77
C TYR A 252 -11.92 18.53 3.32
N ARG A 253 -11.83 17.47 2.51
CA ARG A 253 -12.16 16.11 2.96
C ARG A 253 -10.99 15.56 3.75
N HIS A 254 -11.17 15.40 5.05
CA HIS A 254 -10.16 14.85 5.95
C HIS A 254 -9.91 13.36 5.67
N PRO A 255 -8.64 12.91 5.67
CA PRO A 255 -8.33 11.48 5.69
C PRO A 255 -8.98 10.80 6.90
N GLN A 256 -9.63 9.67 6.65
CA GLN A 256 -10.21 8.82 7.68
C GLN A 256 -9.29 7.64 7.97
N SER A 257 -8.81 6.94 6.94
CA SER A 257 -7.87 5.84 7.11
C SER A 257 -7.00 5.59 5.89
N PHE A 258 -5.85 4.97 6.14
CA PHE A 258 -5.05 4.24 5.17
C PHE A 258 -5.18 2.75 5.49
N TYR A 259 -5.48 1.91 4.51
CA TYR A 259 -5.64 0.47 4.72
C TYR A 259 -4.97 -0.33 3.61
N PHE A 260 -4.35 -1.44 3.99
CA PHE A 260 -3.52 -2.23 3.10
C PHE A 260 -3.37 -3.67 3.58
N SER A 261 -2.87 -4.54 2.70
CA SER A 261 -2.36 -5.87 3.08
C SER A 261 -0.87 -5.76 3.36
N GLY A 262 -0.46 -6.24 4.54
CA GLY A 262 0.94 -6.38 4.92
C GLY A 262 1.56 -7.67 4.38
N SER A 263 2.63 -8.13 5.02
CA SER A 263 3.22 -9.42 4.68
C SER A 263 2.22 -10.55 4.98
N PRO A 264 2.14 -11.59 4.12
CA PRO A 264 1.37 -12.79 4.44
C PRO A 264 2.14 -13.79 5.31
N THR A 265 3.45 -13.57 5.55
CA THR A 265 4.32 -14.48 6.32
C THR A 265 4.19 -14.24 7.81
N ASP A 266 4.15 -15.29 8.64
CA ASP A 266 4.17 -15.13 10.09
C ASP A 266 5.60 -15.23 10.66
N PRO A 267 6.14 -14.18 11.33
CA PRO A 267 5.61 -12.81 11.48
C PRO A 267 6.00 -11.87 10.31
N PRO A 268 5.17 -10.86 9.96
CA PRO A 268 3.85 -10.55 10.51
C PRO A 268 2.72 -11.17 9.66
N ASN A 269 1.88 -12.00 10.26
CA ASN A 269 0.58 -12.38 9.69
C ASN A 269 -0.34 -11.13 9.61
N ALA A 270 -0.28 -10.39 8.50
CA ALA A 270 -0.92 -9.08 8.36
C ALA A 270 -1.82 -8.97 7.10
N PRO A 271 -2.81 -9.85 6.91
CA PRO A 271 -3.61 -9.88 5.68
C PRO A 271 -4.41 -8.59 5.47
N ILE A 272 -4.87 -7.96 6.56
CA ILE A 272 -5.57 -6.67 6.55
C ILE A 272 -5.03 -5.78 7.67
N VAL A 273 -4.70 -4.54 7.30
CA VAL A 273 -4.31 -3.46 8.20
C VAL A 273 -5.18 -2.24 7.91
N SER A 274 -5.70 -1.61 8.96
CA SER A 274 -6.38 -0.30 8.89
C SER A 274 -5.71 0.67 9.86
N GLN A 275 -5.03 1.67 9.32
CA GLN A 275 -4.46 2.79 10.04
C GLN A 275 -5.47 3.95 10.02
N ASN A 276 -6.11 4.18 11.17
CA ASN A 276 -7.19 5.14 11.31
C ASN A 276 -6.64 6.46 11.86
N TYR A 277 -6.80 7.53 11.09
CA TYR A 277 -6.32 8.86 11.46
C TYR A 277 -7.18 9.46 12.58
N SER A 278 -6.50 10.19 13.46
CA SER A 278 -7.06 10.89 14.60
C SER A 278 -6.27 12.18 14.84
N ASN A 279 -6.90 13.19 15.46
CA ASN A 279 -6.27 14.49 15.69
C ASN A 279 -5.60 15.07 14.42
N PHE A 280 -6.22 14.81 13.26
CA PHE A 280 -5.74 15.31 11.98
C PHE A 280 -5.86 16.82 11.99
N ARG A 281 -4.81 17.50 11.53
CA ARG A 281 -4.79 18.94 11.41
C ARG A 281 -3.90 19.35 10.25
N ASP A 282 -4.32 20.37 9.51
CA ASP A 282 -3.41 21.22 8.78
C ASP A 282 -2.49 21.88 9.83
N GLU A 283 -1.33 21.28 10.08
CA GLU A 283 -0.23 21.90 10.83
C GLU A 283 1.08 21.55 10.14
N ARG A 284 1.98 22.53 10.02
CA ARG A 284 3.29 22.30 9.45
C ARG A 284 4.15 21.53 10.45
N PRO A 285 4.65 20.33 10.12
CA PRO A 285 5.49 19.58 11.02
C PRO A 285 6.81 20.33 11.33
N ASP A 286 7.33 20.15 12.54
CA ASP A 286 8.69 20.56 12.89
C ASP A 286 9.71 19.56 12.31
N PRO A 287 10.59 19.98 11.38
CA PRO A 287 11.64 19.11 10.83
C PRO A 287 12.52 18.45 11.89
N ALA A 288 12.84 19.18 12.97
CA ALA A 288 13.75 18.72 14.02
C ALA A 288 13.17 17.51 14.79
N ALA A 289 11.85 17.45 14.94
CA ALA A 289 11.12 16.35 15.56
C ALA A 289 10.74 15.23 14.57
N THR A 290 11.00 15.41 13.27
CA THR A 290 10.54 14.51 12.20
C THR A 290 11.70 14.03 11.35
N TRP A 291 11.85 14.53 10.12
CA TRP A 291 12.77 13.97 9.14
C TRP A 291 14.23 14.42 9.28
N ASP A 292 14.54 15.44 10.09
CA ASP A 292 15.95 15.75 10.44
C ASP A 292 16.60 14.59 11.21
N GLN A 293 15.80 13.69 11.79
CA GLN A 293 16.26 12.44 12.38
C GLN A 293 17.04 11.58 11.38
N VAL A 294 16.78 11.67 10.07
CA VAL A 294 17.55 10.96 9.04
C VAL A 294 19.02 11.38 9.11
N ALA A 295 19.32 12.67 9.18
CA ALA A 295 20.70 13.15 9.27
C ALA A 295 21.37 12.81 10.62
N GLN A 296 20.58 12.61 11.68
CA GLN A 296 21.07 12.26 13.01
C GLN A 296 21.34 10.75 13.17
N MET A 297 20.53 9.91 12.52
CA MET A 297 20.51 8.45 12.71
C MET A 297 21.22 7.69 11.59
N CYS A 298 21.30 8.27 10.40
CA CYS A 298 21.93 7.62 9.25
C CYS A 298 23.41 7.99 9.15
N PRO A 299 24.29 7.04 8.80
CA PRO A 299 25.62 7.40 8.32
C PRO A 299 25.48 8.21 7.01
N VAL A 300 26.55 8.91 6.61
CA VAL A 300 26.58 9.74 5.39
C VAL A 300 26.15 8.93 4.16
N GLU A 301 26.61 7.68 4.06
CA GLU A 301 26.22 6.72 3.04
C GLU A 301 25.55 5.51 3.72
N PRO A 302 24.22 5.55 3.93
CA PRO A 302 23.49 4.43 4.51
C PRO A 302 23.48 3.23 3.58
N GLU A 303 23.64 2.04 4.16
CA GLU A 303 23.46 0.79 3.42
C GLU A 303 22.01 0.63 2.94
N TRP A 304 21.81 -0.25 1.97
CA TRP A 304 20.48 -0.56 1.45
C TRP A 304 19.66 -1.39 2.44
N CYS A 305 18.35 -1.12 2.53
CA CYS A 305 17.46 -1.87 3.38
C CYS A 305 17.15 -3.26 2.79
N CYS A 306 17.69 -4.32 3.40
CA CYS A 306 17.34 -5.70 3.06
C CYS A 306 16.02 -6.12 3.73
N LEU A 307 14.88 -5.68 3.20
CA LEU A 307 13.57 -5.89 3.84
C LEU A 307 12.70 -6.92 3.12
N PHE A 308 12.85 -7.06 1.79
CA PHE A 308 12.16 -8.03 0.97
C PHE A 308 13.14 -9.03 0.34
N GLU A 309 12.62 -10.20 -0.05
CA GLU A 309 13.40 -11.18 -0.80
C GLU A 309 13.96 -10.55 -2.09
N GLY A 310 15.28 -10.72 -2.31
CA GLY A 310 15.97 -10.20 -3.49
C GLY A 310 16.51 -8.77 -3.34
N ASP A 311 16.20 -8.05 -2.26
CA ASP A 311 16.84 -6.75 -1.98
C ASP A 311 18.36 -6.93 -1.87
N CYS A 312 18.78 -7.97 -1.15
CA CYS A 312 20.18 -8.26 -0.83
C CYS A 312 20.56 -9.72 -1.13
N PRO A 313 20.74 -10.09 -2.42
CA PRO A 313 20.97 -11.46 -2.84
C PRO A 313 22.18 -12.15 -2.18
N ASP A 314 23.24 -11.38 -1.85
CA ASP A 314 24.44 -11.90 -1.19
C ASP A 314 24.21 -12.23 0.29
N GLN A 315 23.18 -11.65 0.91
CA GLN A 315 22.74 -11.98 2.26
C GLN A 315 21.73 -13.14 2.22
N ASP A 316 20.81 -13.13 1.26
CA ASP A 316 19.82 -14.21 1.05
C ASP A 316 20.51 -15.56 0.81
N ALA A 317 21.64 -15.57 0.08
CA ALA A 317 22.42 -16.76 -0.19
C ALA A 317 23.17 -17.32 1.03
N LYS A 318 23.37 -16.54 2.10
CA LYS A 318 24.03 -16.97 3.34
C LYS A 318 23.06 -17.55 4.38
N GLN A 319 21.76 -17.33 4.18
CA GLN A 319 20.70 -17.81 5.07
C GLN A 319 20.05 -19.12 4.61
N LYS A 320 20.39 -19.59 3.40
CA LYS A 320 20.03 -20.91 2.86
C LYS A 320 21.13 -21.92 3.16
#